data_AF-A0A3M1ADR8-F1
#
_entry.id   AF-A0A3M1ADR8-F1
#
_cell.length_a   1.000
_cell.length_b   1.000
_cell.length_c   1.000
_cell.angle_alpha   90.00
_cell.angle_beta   90.00
_cell.angle_gamma   90.00
#
_symmetry.space_group_name_H-M   'P 1'
#
loop_
_entity.id
_entity.type
_entity.pdbx_description
1 polymer ?
#
loop_
_entity_poly.entity_id
_entity_poly.type
_entity_poly.pdbx_seq_one_letter_code
_entity_poly.pdbx_strand_id
1 'polypeptide(L)'
;MNQLTPEIIQKKLKTGLLGRNIYCFNQITSTNDFAKKLLEQNAPEGTLIIAEYQTQGRGRLGRSWLAPPGKALLFSLILKPETPMKKIGLVSLLASIAVAEAMESLVNVKPALKWPNDILLNNKKICGILLETVTNNFSDLCSFIILGVGINLTQQVEDFPKDI
;
A
#
# COMPACT_ATOMS: atom_id res chain seq x y z
N MET A 1 -20.06 0.80 -8.58
CA MET A 1 -18.86 1.63 -8.35
C MET A 1 -18.10 1.70 -9.66
N ASN A 2 -17.63 2.87 -10.09
CA ASN A 2 -16.79 2.97 -11.29
C ASN A 2 -15.44 2.30 -11.00
N GLN A 3 -15.04 1.37 -11.86
CA GLN A 3 -13.75 0.67 -11.76
C GLN A 3 -12.60 1.69 -11.85
N LEU A 4 -11.56 1.52 -11.01
CA LEU A 4 -10.39 2.38 -11.08
C LEU A 4 -9.57 2.07 -12.34
N THR A 5 -9.42 3.05 -13.23
CA THR A 5 -8.56 2.95 -14.42
C THR A 5 -7.33 3.85 -14.29
N PRO A 6 -6.22 3.52 -14.97
CA PRO A 6 -5.03 4.37 -14.99
C PRO A 6 -5.33 5.83 -15.36
N GLU A 7 -6.20 6.05 -16.36
CA GLU A 7 -6.54 7.38 -16.87
C GLU A 7 -7.27 8.22 -15.82
N ILE A 8 -8.22 7.62 -15.10
CA ILE A 8 -8.99 8.30 -14.05
C ILE A 8 -8.05 8.70 -12.91
N ILE A 9 -7.17 7.79 -12.49
CA ILE A 9 -6.21 8.03 -11.41
C ILE A 9 -5.22 9.12 -11.83
N GLN A 10 -4.60 8.98 -13.00
CA GLN A 10 -3.58 9.90 -13.49
C GLN A 10 -4.13 11.33 -13.66
N LYS A 11 -5.38 11.48 -14.12
CA LYS A 11 -6.07 12.78 -14.23
C LYS A 11 -6.25 13.49 -12.88
N LYS A 12 -6.35 12.74 -11.78
CA LYS A 12 -6.55 13.28 -10.43
C LYS A 12 -5.24 13.48 -9.67
N LEU A 13 -4.17 12.75 -10.01
CA LEU A 13 -2.90 12.84 -9.32
C LEU A 13 -2.06 14.05 -9.79
N LYS A 14 -1.74 14.95 -8.85
CA LYS A 14 -0.85 16.12 -9.06
C LYS A 14 0.64 15.82 -8.81
N THR A 15 0.97 14.57 -8.49
CA THR A 15 2.33 14.14 -8.15
C THR A 15 3.25 14.15 -9.38
N GLY A 16 4.50 14.56 -9.21
CA GLY A 16 5.51 14.49 -10.28
C GLY A 16 6.13 13.09 -10.45
N LEU A 17 6.23 12.32 -9.36
CA LEU A 17 6.92 11.03 -9.32
C LEU A 17 5.97 9.85 -9.10
N LEU A 18 5.13 9.90 -8.06
CA LEU A 18 4.25 8.80 -7.69
C LEU A 18 3.08 8.65 -8.66
N GLY A 19 2.72 7.43 -9.04
CA GLY A 19 1.61 7.11 -9.92
C GLY A 19 1.77 7.67 -11.34
N ARG A 20 3.01 7.75 -11.85
CA ARG A 20 3.27 8.10 -13.26
C ARG A 20 3.24 6.90 -14.19
N ASN A 21 3.48 5.71 -13.64
CA ASN A 21 3.27 4.42 -14.29
C ASN A 21 2.25 3.66 -13.43
N ILE A 22 1.10 3.29 -13.99
CA ILE A 22 -0.03 2.75 -13.21
C ILE A 22 -0.50 1.44 -13.82
N TYR A 23 -0.60 0.40 -12.98
CA TYR A 23 -1.23 -0.87 -13.31
C TYR A 23 -2.48 -1.06 -12.47
N CYS A 24 -3.64 -1.20 -13.10
CA CYS A 24 -4.90 -1.49 -12.44
C CYS A 24 -5.33 -2.94 -12.70
N PHE A 25 -5.75 -3.64 -11.65
CA PHE A 25 -6.24 -5.01 -11.74
C PHE A 25 -7.62 -5.16 -11.11
N ASN A 26 -8.50 -5.90 -11.77
CA ASN A 26 -9.74 -6.35 -11.12
C ASN A 26 -9.44 -7.37 -10.01
N GLN A 27 -8.49 -8.26 -10.28
CA GLN A 27 -8.07 -9.29 -9.35
C GLN A 27 -6.60 -9.62 -9.60
N ILE A 28 -5.86 -9.79 -8.50
CA ILE A 28 -4.47 -10.25 -8.54
C ILE A 28 -4.18 -11.12 -7.30
N THR A 29 -3.04 -11.80 -7.25
CA THR A 29 -2.61 -12.48 -6.02
C THR A 29 -2.26 -11.46 -4.94
N SER A 30 -1.29 -10.59 -5.21
CA SER A 30 -0.87 -9.49 -4.37
C SER A 30 -0.26 -8.37 -5.23
N THR A 31 -0.63 -7.13 -4.94
CA THR A 31 -0.03 -5.93 -5.51
C THR A 31 1.47 -5.86 -5.22
N ASN A 32 1.91 -6.29 -4.02
CA ASN A 32 3.33 -6.38 -3.68
C ASN A 32 4.08 -7.44 -4.50
N ASP A 33 3.48 -8.60 -4.77
CA ASP A 33 4.12 -9.62 -5.62
C ASP A 33 4.28 -9.16 -7.05
N PHE A 34 3.26 -8.50 -7.58
CA PHE A 34 3.34 -7.93 -8.91
C PHE A 34 4.39 -6.84 -8.99
N ALA A 35 4.51 -6.00 -7.96
CA ALA A 35 5.58 -5.01 -7.85
C ALA A 35 6.98 -5.65 -7.86
N LYS A 36 7.17 -6.82 -7.21
CA LYS A 36 8.45 -7.57 -7.28
C LYS A 36 8.77 -7.99 -8.72
N LYS A 37 7.80 -8.55 -9.44
CA LYS A 37 7.96 -8.94 -10.85
C LYS A 37 8.28 -7.75 -11.75
N LEU A 38 7.66 -6.61 -11.49
CA LEU A 38 7.94 -5.37 -12.20
C LEU A 38 9.36 -4.84 -11.94
N LEU A 39 9.89 -5.02 -10.73
CA LEU A 39 11.29 -4.68 -10.44
C LEU A 39 12.27 -5.53 -11.26
N GLU A 40 12.00 -6.82 -11.47
CA GLU A 40 12.80 -7.67 -12.38
C GLU A 40 12.79 -7.16 -13.82
N GLN A 41 11.76 -6.39 -14.19
CA GLN A 41 11.61 -5.74 -15.50
C GLN A 41 12.07 -4.27 -15.49
N ASN A 42 12.84 -3.86 -14.48
CA ASN A 42 13.35 -2.50 -14.32
C ASN A 42 12.26 -1.42 -14.22
N ALA A 43 11.14 -1.72 -13.56
CA ALA A 43 10.08 -0.74 -13.39
C ALA A 43 10.58 0.55 -12.70
N PRO A 44 10.13 1.73 -13.16
CA PRO A 44 10.60 3.01 -12.63
C PRO A 44 10.07 3.27 -11.22
N GLU A 45 10.79 4.11 -10.49
CA GLU A 45 10.33 4.68 -9.22
C GLU A 45 8.98 5.39 -9.40
N GLY A 46 8.12 5.26 -8.38
CA GLY A 46 6.78 5.83 -8.38
C GLY A 46 5.75 4.99 -9.14
N THR A 47 6.13 3.82 -9.66
CA THR A 47 5.16 2.89 -10.24
C THR A 47 4.11 2.48 -9.21
N LEU A 48 2.84 2.65 -9.56
CA LEU A 48 1.66 2.34 -8.77
C LEU A 48 1.00 1.06 -9.29
N ILE A 49 0.78 0.11 -8.41
CA ILE A 49 0.01 -1.10 -8.68
C ILE A 49 -1.23 -1.02 -7.79
N ILE A 50 -2.41 -1.09 -8.37
CA ILE A 50 -3.69 -1.03 -7.64
C ILE A 50 -4.57 -2.20 -8.05
N ALA A 51 -5.29 -2.76 -7.09
CA ALA A 51 -6.20 -3.86 -7.33
C ALA A 51 -7.54 -3.66 -6.62
N GLU A 52 -8.64 -4.00 -7.30
CA GLU A 52 -9.97 -4.08 -6.69
C GLU A 52 -10.09 -5.28 -5.73
N TYR A 53 -9.29 -6.33 -5.95
CA TYR A 53 -9.27 -7.54 -5.14
C TYR A 53 -7.90 -8.24 -5.14
N GLN A 54 -7.49 -8.78 -3.98
CA GLN A 54 -6.30 -9.62 -3.82
C GLN A 54 -6.69 -11.00 -3.27
N THR A 55 -6.38 -12.07 -4.01
CA THR A 55 -6.66 -13.44 -3.56
C THR A 55 -5.66 -13.93 -2.50
N GLN A 56 -4.47 -13.35 -2.45
CA GLN A 56 -3.39 -13.69 -1.53
C GLN A 56 -2.78 -12.42 -0.94
N GLY A 57 -3.63 -11.48 -0.52
CA GLY A 57 -3.20 -10.25 0.14
C GLY A 57 -2.36 -10.56 1.38
N ARG A 58 -1.27 -9.81 1.56
CA ARG A 58 -0.31 -10.03 2.66
C ARG A 58 -0.27 -8.86 3.64
N GLY A 59 -0.03 -9.20 4.89
CA GLY A 59 0.43 -8.31 5.95
C GLY A 59 1.81 -8.75 6.45
N ARG A 60 2.26 -8.10 7.53
CA ARG A 60 3.54 -8.43 8.18
C ARG A 60 3.51 -9.83 8.80
N LEU A 61 4.70 -10.43 8.94
CA LEU A 61 4.90 -11.72 9.62
C LEU A 61 4.02 -12.84 9.06
N GLY A 62 3.78 -12.84 7.75
CA GLY A 62 3.00 -13.89 7.06
C GLY A 62 1.49 -13.83 7.28
N ARG A 63 0.95 -12.80 7.94
CA ARG A 63 -0.50 -12.62 8.10
C ARG A 63 -1.15 -12.30 6.76
N SER A 64 -2.40 -12.69 6.58
CA SER A 64 -3.18 -12.33 5.39
C SER A 64 -3.82 -10.95 5.54
N TRP A 65 -3.98 -10.25 4.41
CA TRP A 65 -4.83 -9.07 4.29
C TRP A 65 -6.04 -9.45 3.44
N LEU A 66 -7.23 -9.45 4.05
CA LEU A 66 -8.46 -9.90 3.42
C LEU A 66 -9.43 -8.74 3.28
N ALA A 67 -9.94 -8.55 2.06
CA ALA A 67 -11.01 -7.62 1.76
C ALA A 67 -11.80 -8.14 0.56
N PRO A 68 -13.15 -8.13 0.60
CA PRO A 68 -13.96 -8.44 -0.57
C PRO A 68 -13.70 -7.43 -1.71
N PRO A 69 -13.98 -7.81 -2.97
CA PRO A 69 -13.79 -6.93 -4.12
C PRO A 69 -14.45 -5.56 -3.93
N GLY A 70 -13.68 -4.49 -4.17
CA GLY A 70 -14.15 -3.10 -4.13
C GLY A 70 -14.49 -2.56 -2.73
N LYS A 71 -14.24 -3.31 -1.65
CA LYS A 71 -14.49 -2.85 -0.26
C LYS A 71 -13.27 -2.24 0.42
N ALA A 72 -12.10 -2.35 -0.19
CA ALA A 72 -10.85 -1.78 0.30
C ALA A 72 -10.05 -1.16 -0.85
N LEU A 73 -9.28 -0.12 -0.54
CA LEU A 73 -8.25 0.40 -1.42
C LEU A 73 -6.98 -0.43 -1.19
N LEU A 74 -6.55 -1.17 -2.22
CA LEU A 74 -5.39 -2.07 -2.16
C LEU A 74 -4.38 -1.64 -3.21
N PHE A 75 -3.21 -1.16 -2.78
CA PHE A 75 -2.17 -0.75 -3.73
C PHE A 75 -0.75 -0.94 -3.20
N SER A 76 0.20 -0.93 -4.11
CA SER A 76 1.63 -0.89 -3.82
C SER A 76 2.31 0.22 -4.61
N LEU A 77 3.29 0.87 -4.00
CA LEU A 77 4.21 1.79 -4.67
C LEU A 77 5.62 1.20 -4.70
N ILE A 78 6.27 1.27 -5.85
CA ILE A 78 7.70 1.02 -5.98
C ILE A 78 8.44 2.33 -5.70
N LEU A 79 9.32 2.35 -4.71
CA LEU A 79 10.14 3.51 -4.37
C LEU A 79 11.62 3.14 -4.40
N LYS A 80 12.49 4.12 -4.67
CA LYS A 80 13.94 3.94 -4.77
C LYS A 80 14.65 4.88 -3.79
N PRO A 81 14.47 4.70 -2.46
CA PRO A 81 15.01 5.64 -1.50
C PRO A 81 16.54 5.54 -1.45
N GLU A 82 17.23 6.67 -1.55
CA GLU A 82 18.67 6.76 -1.25
C GLU A 82 18.91 6.77 0.27
N THR A 83 18.41 5.75 0.97
CA THR A 83 18.37 5.69 2.43
C THR A 83 19.09 4.43 2.94
N PRO A 84 19.94 4.55 3.97
CA PRO A 84 20.58 3.39 4.59
C PRO A 84 19.57 2.38 5.11
N MET A 85 19.85 1.08 4.99
CA MET A 85 18.94 0.00 5.44
C MET A 85 18.41 0.18 6.86
N LYS A 86 19.25 0.65 7.79
CA LYS A 86 18.87 0.93 9.19
C LYS A 86 17.77 1.98 9.36
N LYS A 87 17.54 2.83 8.37
CA LYS A 87 16.54 3.92 8.38
C LYS A 87 15.29 3.57 7.55
N ILE A 88 15.27 2.46 6.81
CA ILE A 88 14.16 2.13 5.90
C ILE A 88 12.83 1.96 6.63
N GLY A 89 12.84 1.53 7.89
CA GLY A 89 11.64 1.48 8.72
C GLY A 89 10.90 2.82 8.84
N LEU A 90 11.60 3.96 8.71
CA LEU A 90 11.00 5.29 8.73
C LEU A 90 10.00 5.49 7.57
N VAL A 91 10.17 4.80 6.44
CA VAL A 91 9.24 4.92 5.30
C VAL A 91 7.87 4.37 5.66
N SER A 92 7.79 3.28 6.44
CA SER A 92 6.52 2.77 6.96
C SER A 92 5.84 3.80 7.87
N LEU A 93 6.63 4.54 8.66
CA LEU A 93 6.10 5.57 9.55
C LEU A 93 5.56 6.76 8.76
N LEU A 94 6.33 7.25 7.78
CA LEU A 94 5.93 8.33 6.87
C LEU A 94 4.67 7.97 6.08
N ALA A 95 4.59 6.74 5.57
CA ALA A 95 3.39 6.26 4.88
C ALA A 95 2.16 6.24 5.81
N SER A 96 2.35 5.88 7.09
CA SER A 96 1.27 5.85 8.07
C SER A 96 0.73 7.25 8.36
N ILE A 97 1.63 8.24 8.48
CA ILE A 97 1.29 9.66 8.64
C ILE A 97 0.56 10.18 7.39
N ALA A 98 1.10 9.94 6.19
CA ALA A 98 0.50 10.42 4.95
C ALA A 98 -0.93 9.87 4.73
N VAL A 99 -1.17 8.61 5.08
CA VAL A 99 -2.52 8.03 5.02
C VAL A 99 -3.44 8.64 6.08
N ALA A 100 -2.97 8.85 7.30
CA ALA A 100 -3.75 9.49 8.36
C ALA A 100 -4.16 10.93 7.99
N GLU A 101 -3.22 11.73 7.47
CA GLU A 101 -3.47 13.09 6.98
C GLU A 101 -4.45 13.09 5.79
N ALA A 102 -4.35 12.11 4.89
CA ALA A 102 -5.32 11.95 3.80
C ALA A 102 -6.73 11.64 4.33
N MET A 103 -6.85 10.77 5.34
CA MET A 103 -8.15 10.45 5.97
C MET A 103 -8.75 11.67 6.68
N GLU A 104 -7.94 12.43 7.42
CA GLU A 104 -8.39 13.64 8.11
C GLU A 104 -8.88 14.68 7.10
N SER A 105 -8.13 14.92 6.04
CA SER A 105 -8.49 15.93 5.01
C SER A 105 -9.68 15.52 4.14
N LEU A 106 -9.84 14.24 3.82
CA LEU A 106 -10.87 13.78 2.88
C LEU A 106 -12.21 13.44 3.54
N VAL A 107 -12.20 12.88 4.76
CA VAL A 107 -13.41 12.38 5.42
C VAL A 107 -13.57 12.88 6.86
N ASN A 108 -12.72 13.83 7.30
CA ASN A 108 -12.81 14.49 8.61
C ASN A 108 -12.79 13.52 9.81
N VAL A 109 -11.94 12.50 9.73
CA VAL A 109 -11.69 11.55 10.83
C VAL A 109 -10.27 11.71 11.36
N LYS A 110 -10.07 11.47 12.66
CA LYS A 110 -8.74 11.52 13.29
C LYS A 110 -8.31 10.11 13.69
N PRO A 111 -7.62 9.37 12.81
CA PRO A 111 -7.17 8.04 13.14
C PRO A 111 -5.94 8.09 14.07
N ALA A 112 -5.80 7.08 14.92
CA ALA A 112 -4.62 6.87 15.74
C ALA A 112 -3.58 6.04 14.98
N LEU A 113 -2.30 6.37 15.14
CA LEU A 113 -1.20 5.58 14.60
C LEU A 113 -0.77 4.52 15.62
N LYS A 114 -0.94 3.24 15.26
CA LYS A 114 -0.38 2.12 16.01
C LYS A 114 0.91 1.66 15.34
N TRP A 115 2.02 2.10 15.91
CA TRP A 115 3.33 1.80 15.36
C TRP A 115 3.61 0.29 15.32
N PRO A 116 4.35 -0.19 14.29
CA PRO A 116 5.03 0.62 13.26
C PRO A 116 4.26 0.81 11.94
N ASN A 117 3.07 0.24 11.77
CA ASN A 117 2.49 0.05 10.43
C ASN A 117 0.96 -0.05 10.38
N ASP A 118 0.26 0.19 11.49
CA ASP A 118 -1.19 0.08 11.56
C ASP A 118 -1.80 1.46 11.83
N ILE A 119 -2.94 1.72 11.21
CA ILE A 119 -3.74 2.92 11.44
C ILE A 119 -5.08 2.46 11.99
N LEU A 120 -5.49 3.05 13.10
CA LEU A 120 -6.69 2.69 13.85
C LEU A 120 -7.71 3.82 13.84
N LEU A 121 -8.98 3.48 13.78
CA LEU A 121 -10.09 4.39 14.10
C LEU A 121 -10.92 3.74 15.20
N ASN A 122 -11.19 4.46 16.28
CA ASN A 122 -11.89 3.93 17.46
C ASN A 122 -11.29 2.59 17.96
N ASN A 123 -9.96 2.53 18.06
CA ASN A 123 -9.19 1.33 18.43
C ASN A 123 -9.32 0.12 17.49
N LYS A 124 -10.01 0.24 16.35
CA LYS A 124 -10.12 -0.80 15.33
C LYS A 124 -9.21 -0.50 14.15
N LYS A 125 -8.56 -1.52 13.61
CA LYS A 125 -7.63 -1.36 12.50
C LYS A 125 -8.38 -1.07 11.20
N ILE A 126 -8.02 0.05 10.55
CA ILE A 126 -8.62 0.48 9.27
C ILE A 126 -7.62 0.48 8.12
N CYS A 127 -6.32 0.58 8.41
CA CYS A 127 -5.28 0.50 7.39
C CYS A 127 -4.07 -0.25 7.91
N GLY A 128 -3.43 -1.00 7.02
CA GLY A 128 -2.17 -1.67 7.24
C GLY A 128 -1.18 -1.33 6.15
N ILE A 129 0.06 -1.07 6.57
CA ILE A 129 1.18 -0.83 5.68
C ILE A 129 2.13 -2.02 5.73
N LEU A 130 2.57 -2.46 4.56
CA LEU A 130 3.54 -3.54 4.38
C LEU A 130 4.71 -3.03 3.54
N LEU A 131 5.84 -2.83 4.20
CA LEU A 131 7.09 -2.47 3.56
C LEU A 131 7.92 -3.73 3.29
N GLU A 132 8.22 -4.00 2.02
CA GLU A 132 9.14 -5.07 1.62
C GLU A 132 10.37 -4.44 0.94
N THR A 133 11.57 -4.86 1.31
CA THR A 133 12.83 -4.33 0.74
C THR A 133 13.38 -5.28 -0.31
N VAL A 134 13.96 -4.72 -1.38
CA VAL A 134 14.77 -5.45 -2.35
C VAL A 134 16.18 -4.87 -2.30
N THR A 135 17.11 -5.66 -1.78
CA THR A 135 18.51 -5.28 -1.58
C THR A 135 19.40 -5.94 -2.63
N ASN A 136 20.47 -5.26 -3.04
CA ASN A 136 21.58 -5.91 -3.72
C ASN A 136 22.64 -6.30 -2.68
N ASN A 137 23.30 -7.45 -2.87
CA ASN A 137 24.27 -7.99 -1.90
C ASN A 137 25.60 -7.20 -1.82
N PHE A 138 25.69 -6.04 -2.49
CA PHE A 138 26.93 -5.29 -2.68
C PHE A 138 26.88 -3.87 -2.09
N SER A 139 25.78 -3.46 -1.45
CA SER A 139 25.61 -2.12 -0.88
C SER A 139 24.83 -2.15 0.43
N ASP A 140 25.20 -1.28 1.36
CA ASP A 140 24.43 -1.01 2.60
C ASP A 140 23.18 -0.13 2.34
N LEU A 141 22.97 0.29 1.09
CA LEU A 141 21.81 1.06 0.65
C LEU A 141 20.68 0.13 0.21
N CYS A 142 19.45 0.57 0.48
CA CYS A 142 18.27 -0.11 -0.06
C CYS A 142 18.13 0.22 -1.55
N SER A 143 18.17 -0.79 -2.43
CA SER A 143 18.00 -0.56 -3.86
C SER A 143 16.57 -0.14 -4.19
N PHE A 144 15.59 -0.87 -3.67
CA PHE A 144 14.18 -0.58 -3.85
C PHE A 144 13.37 -0.99 -2.63
N ILE A 145 12.25 -0.32 -2.44
CA ILE A 145 11.21 -0.76 -1.52
C ILE A 145 9.89 -0.87 -2.26
N ILE A 146 9.09 -1.82 -1.80
CA ILE A 146 7.71 -1.99 -2.19
C ILE A 146 6.87 -1.62 -0.98
N LEU A 147 6.15 -0.51 -1.09
CA LEU A 147 5.26 -0.01 -0.06
C LEU A 147 3.83 -0.44 -0.40
N GLY A 148 3.39 -1.54 0.19
CA GLY A 148 2.01 -2.02 0.13
C GLY A 148 1.14 -1.30 1.16
N VAL A 149 -0.05 -0.90 0.74
CA VAL A 149 -1.05 -0.21 1.56
C VAL A 149 -2.41 -0.86 1.32
N GLY A 150 -3.04 -1.31 2.40
CA GLY A 150 -4.43 -1.76 2.40
C GLY A 150 -5.25 -0.85 3.31
N ILE A 151 -6.34 -0.29 2.79
CA ILE A 151 -7.25 0.59 3.53
C ILE A 151 -8.67 0.06 3.41
N ASN A 152 -9.30 -0.26 4.54
CA ASN A 152 -10.70 -0.66 4.60
C ASN A 152 -11.57 0.57 4.31
N LEU A 153 -12.45 0.50 3.31
CA LEU A 153 -13.32 1.61 2.91
C LEU A 153 -14.77 1.36 3.32
N THR A 154 -15.35 0.26 2.82
CA THR A 154 -16.79 -0.06 2.97
C THR A 154 -17.04 -1.47 3.49
N GLN A 155 -16.00 -2.11 4.04
CA GLN A 155 -16.12 -3.40 4.74
C GLN A 155 -17.09 -3.28 5.91
N GLN A 156 -18.00 -4.24 5.99
CA GLN A 156 -18.92 -4.48 7.09
C GLN A 156 -18.32 -5.50 8.06
N VAL A 157 -18.91 -5.63 9.25
CA VAL A 157 -18.42 -6.55 10.28
C VAL A 157 -18.37 -7.99 9.77
N GLU A 158 -19.32 -8.39 8.92
CA GLU A 158 -19.41 -9.74 8.35
C GLU A 158 -18.32 -10.03 7.31
N ASP A 159 -17.65 -9.00 6.79
CA ASP A 159 -16.55 -9.14 5.84
C ASP A 159 -15.21 -9.47 6.53
N PHE A 160 -15.16 -9.34 7.86
CA PHE A 160 -13.98 -9.69 8.65
C PHE A 160 -14.08 -11.13 9.18
N PRO A 161 -12.94 -11.84 9.31
CA PRO A 161 -12.87 -13.06 10.10
C PRO A 161 -13.47 -12.88 11.49
N LYS A 162 -14.14 -13.92 12.03
CA LYS A 162 -14.89 -13.82 13.30
C LYS A 162 -14.02 -13.57 14.53
N ASP A 163 -12.71 -13.71 14.37
CA ASP A 163 -11.68 -13.62 15.40
C ASP A 163 -11.00 -12.24 15.50
N ILE A 164 -11.50 -11.21 14.78
CA ILE A 164 -10.97 -9.83 14.80
C ILE A 164 -12.03 -8.74 14.96
#